data_AF-A0A1S2KAA1-F1
#
_entry.id   AF-A0A1S2KAA1-F1
#
_cell.length_a   1.000
_cell.length_b   1.000
_cell.length_c   1.000
_cell.angle_alpha   90.00
_cell.angle_beta   90.00
_cell.angle_gamma   90.00
#
_symmetry.space_group_name_H-M   'P 1'
#
loop_
_entity.id
_entity.type
_entity.pdbx_description
1 polymer ?
#
loop_
_entity_poly.entity_id
_entity_poly.type
_entity_poly.pdbx_seq_one_letter_code
_entity_poly.pdbx_strand_id
1 'polypeptide(L)'
;MRRNRKSDASGWRTLPPEGRAGEPPEWPLSEATDREWDLWCELWEKPQGVVWEELGQALEVALFVRTLAEAERPDARVDVKKMVRSYLDSLGLSVAGMLRNRWRIGPAAAAAAEVLPLESPPARRPSARDRLKVVSRGEGA
;
A
#
# COMPACT_ATOMS: atom_id res chain seq x y z
N MET A 1 6.66 16.82 21.61
CA MET A 1 5.33 16.99 20.99
C MET A 1 5.08 15.85 20.00
N ARG A 2 4.40 14.78 20.42
CA ARG A 2 4.04 13.67 19.52
C ARG A 2 2.78 14.07 18.73
N ARG A 3 2.94 14.42 17.46
CA ARG A 3 1.81 14.64 16.53
C ARG A 3 1.19 13.27 16.22
N ASN A 4 0.24 12.89 17.05
CA ASN A 4 -0.65 11.75 16.80
C ASN A 4 -1.58 12.13 15.65
N ARG A 5 -1.17 11.88 14.41
CA ARG A 5 -2.00 12.11 13.23
C ARG A 5 -2.97 10.92 13.15
N LYS A 6 -4.26 11.19 13.36
CA LYS A 6 -5.41 10.30 13.13
C LYS A 6 -5.52 9.93 11.63
N SER A 7 -4.49 9.38 11.01
CA SER A 7 -4.50 9.00 9.60
C SER A 7 -4.03 7.56 9.47
N ASP A 8 -4.89 6.62 9.88
CA ASP A 8 -4.78 5.16 9.60
C ASP A 8 -6.05 4.42 10.08
N ALA A 9 -7.25 5.03 10.01
CA ALA A 9 -8.47 4.45 10.59
C ALA A 9 -8.87 3.09 9.96
N SER A 10 -8.28 2.70 8.82
CA SER A 10 -8.43 1.41 8.14
C SER A 10 -7.10 0.66 7.92
N GLY A 11 -5.99 1.15 8.48
CA GLY A 11 -4.65 0.61 8.26
C GLY A 11 -4.09 0.84 6.85
N TRP A 12 -4.64 1.81 6.10
CA TRP A 12 -4.14 2.23 4.79
C TRP A 12 -3.32 3.50 4.89
N ARG A 13 -2.10 3.45 4.34
CA ARG A 13 -1.18 4.57 4.27
C ARG A 13 -1.33 5.32 2.93
N THR A 14 -1.53 6.63 3.00
CA THR A 14 -1.53 7.50 1.81
C THR A 14 -0.14 8.10 1.57
N LEU A 15 0.41 7.87 0.37
CA LEU A 15 1.69 8.37 -0.10
C LEU A 15 1.50 9.63 -0.97
N PRO A 16 2.44 10.59 -0.91
CA PRO A 16 2.36 11.84 -1.68
C PRO A 16 2.51 11.56 -3.18
N PRO A 17 1.61 12.08 -4.05
CA PRO A 17 1.67 11.84 -5.49
C PRO A 17 2.88 12.47 -6.16
N GLU A 18 3.44 13.53 -5.57
CA GLU A 18 4.64 14.21 -6.07
C GLU A 18 5.92 13.37 -5.86
N GLY A 19 5.83 12.28 -5.09
CA GLY A 19 7.00 11.45 -4.80
C GLY A 19 7.72 11.81 -3.51
N ARG A 20 8.90 11.24 -3.32
CA ARG A 20 9.80 11.60 -2.23
C ARG A 20 10.65 12.79 -2.67
N ALA A 21 10.79 13.79 -1.80
CA ALA A 21 11.64 14.95 -2.05
C ALA A 21 13.11 14.70 -1.68
N GLY A 22 14.02 15.35 -2.41
CA GLY A 22 15.46 15.36 -2.13
C GLY A 22 16.25 14.26 -2.85
N GLU A 23 17.58 14.36 -2.77
CA GLU A 23 18.50 13.41 -3.40
C GLU A 23 18.33 12.00 -2.80
N PRO A 24 18.40 10.91 -3.60
CA PRO A 24 18.49 9.56 -3.08
C PRO A 24 19.57 9.41 -2.01
N PRO A 25 19.42 8.43 -1.09
CA PRO A 25 20.48 8.09 -0.16
C PRO A 25 21.73 7.56 -0.89
N GLU A 26 22.84 7.53 -0.16
CA GLU A 26 24.09 6.94 -0.63
C GLU A 26 23.87 5.50 -1.11
N TRP A 27 24.47 5.17 -2.26
CA TRP A 27 24.40 3.83 -2.82
C TRP A 27 25.06 2.81 -1.88
N PRO A 28 24.33 1.81 -1.36
CA PRO A 28 24.80 0.97 -0.26
C PRO A 28 25.58 -0.28 -0.73
N LEU A 29 25.64 -0.55 -2.04
CA LEU A 29 26.36 -1.69 -2.59
C LEU A 29 27.77 -1.26 -3.05
N SER A 30 28.53 -2.23 -3.56
CA SER A 30 29.71 -1.93 -4.38
C SER A 30 29.34 -1.00 -5.54
N GLU A 31 30.34 -0.35 -6.13
CA GLU A 31 30.24 0.60 -7.26
C GLU A 31 29.06 0.31 -8.19
N ALA A 32 28.22 1.34 -8.36
CA ALA A 32 27.07 1.29 -9.23
C ALA A 32 27.50 1.45 -10.69
N THR A 33 26.88 0.71 -11.60
CA THR A 33 26.97 1.04 -13.02
C THR A 33 26.14 2.29 -13.33
N ASP A 34 26.41 2.98 -14.44
CA ASP A 34 25.61 4.13 -14.89
C ASP A 34 24.11 3.82 -14.93
N ARG A 35 23.75 2.63 -15.46
CA ARG A 35 22.35 2.21 -15.55
C ARG A 35 21.72 1.95 -14.17
N GLU A 36 22.48 1.39 -13.24
CA GLU A 36 22.03 1.22 -11.86
C GLU A 36 21.80 2.57 -11.18
N TRP A 37 22.70 3.54 -11.39
CA TRP A 37 22.57 4.87 -10.82
C TRP A 37 21.34 5.61 -11.36
N ASP A 38 21.08 5.55 -12.67
CA ASP A 38 19.87 6.14 -13.27
C ASP A 38 18.59 5.55 -12.65
N LEU A 39 18.52 4.23 -12.53
CA LEU A 39 17.39 3.52 -11.93
C LEU A 39 17.25 3.85 -10.43
N TRP A 40 18.36 3.99 -9.72
CA TRP A 40 18.39 4.38 -8.31
C TRP A 40 17.74 5.74 -8.09
N CYS A 41 18.16 6.75 -8.85
CA CYS A 41 17.58 8.09 -8.79
C CYS A 41 16.09 8.07 -9.12
N GLU A 42 15.70 7.44 -10.23
CA GLU A 42 14.30 7.37 -10.67
C GLU A 42 13.38 6.67 -9.64
N LEU A 43 13.88 5.63 -8.99
CA LEU A 43 13.11 4.89 -7.98
C LEU A 43 12.92 5.68 -6.70
N TRP A 44 13.95 6.38 -6.24
CA TRP A 44 13.86 7.18 -5.02
C TRP A 44 12.97 8.41 -5.17
N GLU A 45 12.75 8.92 -6.38
CA GLU A 45 11.75 9.96 -6.63
C GLU A 45 10.31 9.45 -6.46
N LYS A 46 10.04 8.14 -6.49
CA LYS A 46 8.67 7.61 -6.44
C LYS A 46 8.02 7.82 -5.06
N PRO A 47 6.68 7.86 -4.98
CA PRO A 47 5.95 8.00 -3.72
C PRO A 47 6.34 6.97 -2.65
N GLN A 48 6.65 5.75 -3.06
CA GLN A 48 7.09 4.65 -2.21
C GLN A 48 8.43 4.94 -1.52
N GLY A 49 9.29 5.77 -2.12
CA GLY A 49 10.57 6.18 -1.55
C GLY A 49 10.46 6.79 -0.16
N VAL A 50 9.35 7.49 0.15
CA VAL A 50 9.07 8.01 1.49
C VAL A 50 9.00 6.89 2.53
N VAL A 51 8.36 5.76 2.18
CA VAL A 51 8.24 4.63 3.09
C VAL A 51 9.55 3.85 3.17
N TRP A 52 10.24 3.67 2.05
CA TRP A 52 11.53 2.97 2.05
C TRP A 52 12.57 3.68 2.92
N GLU A 53 12.61 5.01 2.90
CA GLU A 53 13.48 5.80 3.77
C GLU A 53 13.13 5.61 5.26
N GLU A 54 11.84 5.71 5.60
CA GLU A 54 11.38 5.51 6.99
C GLU A 54 11.65 4.10 7.52
N LEU A 55 11.60 3.09 6.63
CA LEU A 55 11.85 1.69 6.98
C LEU A 55 13.34 1.28 6.83
N GLY A 56 14.22 2.17 6.37
CA GLY A 56 15.63 1.85 6.15
C GLY A 56 15.89 0.83 5.03
N GLN A 57 15.04 0.79 4.01
CA GLN A 57 15.08 -0.23 2.93
C GLN A 57 16.07 0.07 1.80
N ALA A 58 17.04 0.95 2.01
CA ALA A 58 17.98 1.36 0.95
C ALA A 58 18.72 0.17 0.32
N LEU A 59 19.17 -0.78 1.13
CA LEU A 59 19.83 -1.98 0.63
C LEU A 59 18.91 -2.85 -0.24
N GLU A 60 17.63 -3.01 0.15
CA GLU A 60 16.66 -3.79 -0.61
C GLU A 60 16.34 -3.14 -1.97
N VAL A 61 16.17 -1.82 -1.99
CA VAL A 61 15.99 -1.04 -3.22
C VAL A 61 17.22 -1.16 -4.11
N ALA A 62 18.43 -1.13 -3.56
CA ALA A 62 19.67 -1.24 -4.34
C ALA A 62 19.84 -2.63 -4.96
N LEU A 63 19.49 -3.69 -4.23
CA LEU A 63 19.46 -5.05 -4.76
C LEU A 63 18.42 -5.20 -5.87
N PHE A 64 17.24 -4.57 -5.72
CA PHE A 64 16.24 -4.52 -6.77
C PHE A 64 16.76 -3.81 -8.03
N VAL A 65 17.39 -2.65 -7.88
CA VAL A 65 17.99 -1.88 -8.99
C VAL A 65 19.00 -2.72 -9.76
N ARG A 66 19.94 -3.36 -9.07
CA ARG A 66 20.94 -4.26 -9.68
C ARG A 66 20.28 -5.42 -10.42
N THR A 67 19.25 -6.01 -9.81
CA THR A 67 18.49 -7.11 -10.43
C THR A 67 17.71 -6.63 -11.66
N LEU A 68 17.17 -5.42 -11.62
CA LEU A 68 16.41 -4.83 -12.73
C LEU A 68 17.33 -4.47 -13.90
N ALA A 69 18.47 -3.84 -13.63
CA ALA A 69 19.49 -3.54 -14.64
C ALA A 69 19.97 -4.81 -15.37
N GLU A 70 20.21 -5.90 -14.62
CA GLU A 70 20.53 -7.20 -15.20
C GLU A 70 19.36 -7.77 -16.02
N ALA A 71 18.12 -7.64 -15.54
CA ALA A 71 16.94 -8.15 -16.22
C ALA A 71 16.58 -7.42 -17.53
N GLU A 72 17.00 -6.17 -17.69
CA GLU A 72 16.82 -5.35 -18.90
C GLU A 72 17.69 -5.84 -20.07
N ARG A 73 18.75 -6.61 -19.79
CA ARG A 73 19.63 -7.13 -20.84
C ARG A 73 18.88 -8.09 -21.79
N PRO A 74 19.16 -8.06 -23.10
CA PRO A 74 18.50 -8.96 -24.06
C PRO A 74 18.70 -10.46 -23.75
N ASP A 75 19.86 -10.81 -23.19
CA ASP A 75 20.27 -12.16 -22.82
C ASP A 75 19.95 -12.51 -21.35
N ALA A 76 19.21 -11.65 -20.65
CA ALA A 76 18.90 -11.85 -19.23
C ALA A 76 18.19 -13.19 -18.98
N ARG A 77 18.70 -13.92 -17.99
CA ARG A 77 18.15 -15.22 -17.58
C ARG A 77 16.73 -15.08 -17.02
N VAL A 78 15.91 -16.11 -17.23
CA VAL A 78 14.49 -16.11 -16.83
C VAL A 78 14.30 -16.04 -15.31
N ASP A 79 15.21 -16.61 -14.54
CA ASP A 79 15.20 -16.57 -13.07
C ASP A 79 15.40 -15.14 -12.53
N VAL A 80 16.27 -14.34 -13.13
CA VAL A 80 16.46 -12.91 -12.81
C VAL A 80 15.15 -12.14 -13.01
N LYS A 81 14.44 -12.37 -14.12
CA LYS A 81 13.14 -11.75 -14.40
C LYS A 81 12.06 -12.15 -13.38
N LYS A 82 12.13 -13.35 -12.80
CA LYS A 82 11.23 -13.77 -11.71
C LYS A 82 11.57 -13.05 -10.40
N MET A 83 12.84 -12.86 -10.08
CA MET A 83 13.27 -12.10 -8.90
C MET A 83 12.78 -10.65 -8.95
N VAL A 84 12.86 -9.99 -10.10
CA VAL A 84 12.33 -8.62 -10.30
C VAL A 84 10.88 -8.51 -9.85
N ARG A 85 10.02 -9.46 -10.23
CA ARG A 85 8.60 -9.45 -9.82
C ARG A 85 8.43 -9.57 -8.30
N SER A 86 9.23 -10.40 -7.63
CA SER A 86 9.17 -10.50 -6.16
C SER A 86 9.54 -9.19 -5.48
N TYR A 87 10.56 -8.50 -5.98
CA TYR A 87 10.95 -7.18 -5.46
C TYR A 87 9.88 -6.12 -5.72
N LEU A 88 9.29 -6.08 -6.92
CA LEU A 88 8.19 -5.15 -7.23
C LEU A 88 7.03 -5.30 -6.24
N ASP A 89 6.71 -6.53 -5.86
CA ASP A 89 5.67 -6.82 -4.88
C ASP A 89 6.09 -6.43 -3.45
N SER A 90 7.33 -6.70 -3.03
CA SER A 90 7.86 -6.35 -1.71
C SER A 90 7.92 -4.83 -1.50
N LEU A 91 8.51 -4.13 -2.47
CA LEU A 91 8.73 -2.68 -2.46
C LEU A 91 7.46 -1.87 -2.76
N GLY A 92 6.31 -2.51 -2.98
CA GLY A 92 5.05 -1.82 -3.27
C GLY A 92 5.04 -1.08 -4.61
N LEU A 93 5.81 -1.55 -5.59
CA LEU A 93 5.85 -1.00 -6.94
C LEU A 93 4.83 -1.64 -7.88
N SER A 94 4.37 -2.87 -7.56
CA SER A 94 3.26 -3.51 -8.26
C SER A 94 1.91 -3.15 -7.62
N VAL A 95 0.82 -3.34 -8.37
CA VAL A 95 -0.55 -3.21 -7.84
C VAL A 95 -0.77 -4.17 -6.66
N ALA A 96 -0.29 -5.40 -6.76
CA ALA A 96 -0.39 -6.39 -5.69
C ALA A 96 0.41 -5.97 -4.44
N GLY A 97 1.62 -5.42 -4.65
CA GLY A 97 2.46 -4.88 -3.58
C GLY A 97 1.81 -3.70 -2.87
N MET A 98 1.26 -2.75 -3.62
CA MET A 98 0.51 -1.62 -3.06
C MET A 98 -0.67 -2.09 -2.20
N LEU A 99 -1.46 -3.05 -2.69
CA LEU A 99 -2.59 -3.62 -1.93
C LEU A 99 -2.10 -4.35 -0.66
N ARG A 100 -1.05 -5.17 -0.77
CA ARG A 100 -0.49 -5.94 0.36
C ARG A 100 0.06 -5.03 1.45
N ASN A 101 0.79 -3.99 1.06
CA ASN A 101 1.37 -3.01 1.99
C ASN A 101 0.32 -2.00 2.47
N ARG A 102 -0.91 -2.05 1.92
CA ARG A 102 -2.01 -1.11 2.14
C ARG A 102 -1.60 0.32 1.87
N TRP A 103 -0.87 0.50 0.78
CA TRP A 103 -0.44 1.80 0.30
C TRP A 103 -1.38 2.28 -0.80
N ARG A 104 -1.63 3.59 -0.80
CA ARG A 104 -2.34 4.28 -1.87
C ARG A 104 -1.66 5.61 -2.14
N ILE A 105 -1.74 6.08 -3.38
CA ILE A 105 -1.20 7.39 -3.77
C ILE A 105 -2.36 8.36 -3.82
N GLY A 106 -2.20 9.53 -3.19
CA GLY A 106 -3.23 10.56 -3.19
C GLY A 106 -2.79 11.79 -2.42
N PRO A 107 -3.43 12.94 -2.67
CA PRO A 107 -3.07 14.17 -1.97
C PRO A 107 -3.22 13.96 -0.47
N ALA A 108 -2.29 14.49 0.33
CA ALA A 108 -2.28 14.30 1.78
C ALA A 108 -3.61 14.71 2.45
N ALA A 109 -4.37 15.62 1.83
CA ALA A 109 -5.69 16.05 2.27
C ALA A 109 -6.80 14.99 2.05
N ALA A 110 -6.70 14.12 1.04
CA ALA A 110 -7.68 13.06 0.80
C ALA A 110 -7.68 11.97 1.88
N ALA A 111 -6.60 11.85 2.67
CA ALA A 111 -6.55 10.97 3.84
C ALA A 111 -7.56 11.38 4.93
N ALA A 112 -8.04 12.63 4.94
CA ALA A 112 -9.03 13.11 5.88
C ALA A 112 -10.50 12.95 5.40
N ALA A 113 -10.71 12.66 4.10
CA ALA A 113 -12.04 12.71 3.49
C ALA A 113 -12.79 11.37 3.48
N GLU A 114 -12.14 10.26 3.83
CA GLU A 114 -12.76 8.93 3.77
C GLU A 114 -13.29 8.48 5.14
N VAL A 115 -14.21 9.27 5.67
CA VAL A 115 -15.22 8.80 6.62
C VAL A 115 -16.56 9.21 6.04
N LEU A 116 -16.97 8.56 4.95
CA LEU A 116 -18.39 8.54 4.63
C LEU A 116 -19.05 7.80 5.81
N PRO A 117 -20.00 8.43 6.54
CA PRO A 117 -20.75 7.71 7.55
C PRO A 117 -21.38 6.51 6.87
N LEU A 118 -21.10 5.30 7.38
CA LEU A 118 -21.89 4.13 7.02
C LEU A 118 -23.33 4.51 7.34
N GLU A 119 -24.15 4.70 6.31
CA GLU A 119 -25.59 4.82 6.46
C GLU A 119 -26.03 3.66 7.38
N SER A 120 -26.79 4.03 8.41
CA SER A 120 -27.27 3.08 9.41
C SER A 120 -27.89 1.87 8.71
N PRO A 121 -27.64 0.64 9.19
CA PRO A 121 -28.15 -0.54 8.52
C PRO A 121 -29.67 -0.42 8.35
N PRO A 122 -30.23 -0.78 7.18
CA PRO A 122 -31.67 -0.68 6.98
C PRO A 122 -32.39 -1.49 8.05
N ALA A 123 -33.44 -0.88 8.62
CA ALA A 123 -34.25 -1.50 9.68
C ALA A 123 -34.59 -2.96 9.31
N ARG A 124 -34.32 -3.89 10.23
CA ARG A 124 -34.58 -5.32 10.02
C ARG A 124 -36.02 -5.51 9.56
N ARG A 125 -36.21 -6.16 8.41
CA ARG A 125 -37.54 -6.60 7.97
C ARG A 125 -38.11 -7.58 9.00
N PRO A 126 -39.38 -7.45 9.40
CA PRO A 126 -39.99 -8.34 10.38
C PRO A 126 -39.91 -9.79 9.90
N SER A 127 -39.45 -10.67 10.77
CA SER A 127 -39.26 -12.09 10.43
C SER A 127 -40.57 -12.86 10.61
N ALA A 128 -40.71 -14.03 9.97
CA ALA A 128 -41.88 -14.88 10.11
C ALA A 128 -42.19 -15.27 11.58
N ARG A 129 -41.19 -15.22 12.48
CA ARG A 129 -41.37 -15.44 13.92
C ARG A 129 -42.10 -14.29 14.63
N ASP A 130 -42.02 -13.06 14.12
CA ASP A 130 -42.76 -11.92 14.69
C ASP A 130 -44.27 -12.00 14.41
N ARG A 131 -44.66 -12.75 13.36
CA ARG A 131 -46.07 -13.00 13.01
C ARG A 131 -46.73 -14.06 13.87
N LEU A 132 -45.95 -14.81 14.65
CA LEU A 132 -46.43 -15.89 15.51
C LEU A 132 -46.47 -15.45 16.99
N LYS A 133 -46.85 -14.21 17.28
CA LYS A 133 -47.30 -13.83 18.63
C LYS A 133 -48.76 -14.25 18.81
N VAL A 134 -48.87 -15.42 19.43
CA VAL A 134 -50.03 -16.13 19.97
C VAL A 134 -51.13 -15.20 20.51
N VAL A 135 -52.37 -15.47 20.08
CA VAL A 135 -53.60 -15.01 20.72
C VAL A 135 -53.64 -15.59 22.14
N SER A 136 -53.62 -14.72 23.15
CA SER A 136 -53.91 -15.11 24.54
C SER A 136 -55.31 -15.71 24.57
N ARG A 137 -55.38 -17.00 24.91
CA ARG A 137 -56.59 -17.72 25.27
C ARG A 137 -57.09 -17.11 26.59
N GLY A 138 -58.15 -16.32 26.53
CA GLY A 138 -58.92 -15.86 27.70
C GLY A 138 -60.23 -16.63 27.76
N GLU A 139 -60.41 -17.43 28.80
CA GLU A 139 -61.65 -18.11 29.18
C GLU A 139 -62.63 -17.13 29.85
N GLY A 140 -63.94 -17.38 29.71
CA GLY A 140 -64.92 -17.10 30.76
C GLY A 140 -66.00 -16.05 30.47
N ALA A 141 -67.18 -16.52 30.03
CA ALA A 141 -68.50 -16.13 30.55
C ALA A 141 -69.51 -17.23 30.22
#